data_AF-A0A7V3RYM0-F1
#
_entry.id   AF-A0A7V3RYM0-F1
#
_cell.length_a   1.000
_cell.length_b   1.000
_cell.length_c   1.000
_cell.angle_alpha   90.00
_cell.angle_beta   90.00
_cell.angle_gamma   90.00
#
_symmetry.space_group_name_H-M   'P 1'
#
loop_
_entity.id
_entity.type
_entity.pdbx_description
1 polymer ?
#
loop_
_entity_poly.entity_id
_entity_poly.type
_entity_poly.pdbx_seq_one_letter_code
_entity_poly.pdbx_strand_id
1 'polypeptide(L)'
;MERVPKLLLLGSTGNNPMLTEFACAVIKSLSPKLPVIGVKEIMIDSRDEPEGRAASFSGGCTVMEERGLDTNDYPARMLKAGAKKVFTLRVRRESLGKAGSALKELLDPDSVMVCESNSLRLAIDPDLFL
;
A
#
# COMPACT_ATOMS: atom_id res chain seq x y z
N MET A 1 10.24 -14.28 -5.34
CA MET A 1 9.86 -12.90 -4.99
C MET A 1 9.98 -12.06 -6.24
N GLU A 2 9.03 -11.16 -6.47
CA GLU A 2 9.03 -10.22 -7.60
C GLU A 2 9.69 -8.90 -7.19
N ARG A 3 10.62 -8.37 -8.01
CA ARG A 3 11.27 -7.08 -7.74
C ARG A 3 10.30 -5.93 -8.01
N VAL A 4 10.17 -5.02 -7.04
CA VAL A 4 9.43 -3.76 -7.20
C VAL A 4 10.36 -2.60 -6.83
N PRO A 5 10.88 -1.85 -7.82
CA PRO A 5 11.81 -0.75 -7.57
C PRO A 5 11.09 0.46 -6.95
N LYS A 6 11.84 1.36 -6.32
CA LYS A 6 11.37 2.58 -5.66
C LYS A 6 10.34 2.33 -4.55
N LEU A 7 10.28 1.10 -4.07
CA LEU A 7 9.39 0.67 -3.00
C LEU A 7 10.14 0.69 -1.68
N LEU A 8 9.63 1.50 -0.75
CA LEU A 8 9.88 1.40 0.68
C LEU A 8 8.73 0.61 1.31
N LEU A 9 9.02 -0.62 1.68
CA LEU A 9 8.07 -1.52 2.32
C LEU A 9 8.24 -1.44 3.84
N LEU A 10 7.16 -1.12 4.55
CA LEU A 10 7.15 -0.96 6.00
C LEU A 10 6.36 -2.11 6.62
N GLY A 11 7.02 -2.89 7.47
CA GLY A 11 6.41 -3.99 8.21
C GLY A 11 6.36 -3.75 9.71
N SER A 12 5.51 -4.50 10.39
CA SER A 12 5.48 -4.55 11.85
C SER A 12 5.21 -5.97 12.34
N THR A 13 5.49 -6.22 13.62
CA THR A 13 5.04 -7.44 14.28
C THR A 13 3.58 -7.27 14.73
N GLY A 14 2.66 -8.04 14.16
CA GLY A 14 1.24 -8.06 14.54
C GLY A 14 0.41 -6.92 13.93
N ASN A 15 -0.84 -6.78 14.37
CA ASN A 15 -1.71 -5.68 13.95
C ASN A 15 -1.38 -4.42 14.75
N ASN A 16 -0.53 -3.55 14.20
CA ASN A 16 -0.02 -2.40 14.93
C ASN A 16 -0.49 -1.09 14.27
N PRO A 17 -1.40 -0.31 14.92
CA PRO A 17 -1.80 1.00 14.42
C PRO A 17 -0.62 1.98 14.30
N MET A 18 0.49 1.73 15.00
CA MET A 18 1.70 2.54 14.88
C MET A 18 2.41 2.38 13.53
N LEU A 19 2.14 1.32 12.76
CA LEU A 19 2.75 1.15 11.44
C LEU A 19 2.22 2.19 10.45
N THR A 20 0.91 2.49 10.49
CA THR A 20 0.35 3.60 9.72
C THR A 20 0.98 4.94 10.15
N GLU A 21 1.32 5.09 11.42
CA GLU A 21 1.88 6.34 11.94
C GLU A 21 3.32 6.52 11.46
N PHE A 22 4.06 5.42 11.45
CA PHE A 22 5.38 5.38 10.88
C PHE A 22 5.34 5.65 9.37
N ALA A 23 4.42 5.04 8.63
CA ALA A 23 4.21 5.33 7.22
C ALA A 23 3.90 6.82 6.97
N CYS A 24 3.01 7.42 7.77
CA CYS A 24 2.71 8.84 7.69
C CYS A 24 3.95 9.71 7.99
N ALA A 25 4.76 9.37 8.99
CA ALA A 25 5.98 10.10 9.32
C ALA A 25 7.01 10.02 8.17
N VAL A 26 7.17 8.84 7.58
CA VAL A 26 8.03 8.62 6.40
C VAL A 26 7.53 9.46 5.22
N ILE A 27 6.25 9.38 4.87
CA ILE A 27 5.63 10.16 3.78
C ILE A 27 5.87 11.65 4.01
N LYS A 28 5.62 12.15 5.22
CA LYS A 28 5.81 13.57 5.58
C LYS A 28 7.25 14.04 5.43
N SER A 29 8.22 13.16 5.62
CA SER A 29 9.65 13.48 5.44
C SER A 29 10.09 13.50 3.97
N LEU A 30 9.44 12.69 3.12
CA LEU A 30 9.80 12.49 1.71
C LEU A 30 9.03 13.42 0.78
N SER A 31 7.74 13.68 1.06
CA SER A 31 6.82 14.44 0.21
C SER A 31 7.27 15.87 -0.13
N PRO A 32 8.08 16.59 0.69
CA PRO A 32 8.61 17.88 0.29
C PRO A 32 9.70 17.80 -0.80
N LYS A 33 10.29 16.62 -1.03
CA LYS A 33 11.44 16.43 -1.93
C LYS A 33 11.07 15.63 -3.18
N LEU A 34 10.16 14.67 -3.06
CA LEU A 34 9.79 13.74 -4.11
C LEU A 34 8.27 13.46 -4.05
N PRO A 35 7.60 13.23 -5.19
CA PRO A 35 6.26 12.68 -5.22
C PRO A 35 6.19 11.32 -4.51
N VAL A 36 5.25 11.16 -3.58
CA VAL A 36 5.07 9.92 -2.83
C VAL A 36 3.71 9.29 -3.15
N ILE A 37 3.71 8.01 -3.48
CA ILE A 37 2.51 7.17 -3.51
C ILE A 37 2.44 6.38 -2.20
N GLY A 38 1.35 6.53 -1.46
CA GLY A 38 1.07 5.72 -0.27
C GLY A 38 0.31 4.45 -0.66
N VAL A 39 0.63 3.32 -0.04
CA VAL A 39 -0.14 2.09 -0.19
C VAL A 39 -0.37 1.45 1.18
N LYS A 40 -1.59 1.02 1.46
CA LYS A 40 -1.91 0.19 2.63
C LYS A 40 -2.37 -1.19 2.17
N GLU A 41 -1.68 -2.23 2.61
CA GLU A 41 -2.13 -3.60 2.46
C GLU A 41 -3.28 -3.90 3.42
N ILE A 42 -4.33 -4.55 2.90
CA ILE A 42 -5.35 -5.21 3.71
C ILE A 42 -5.46 -6.67 3.25
N MET A 43 -5.10 -7.59 4.14
CA MET A 43 -5.31 -9.01 3.90
C MET A 43 -6.80 -9.33 4.00
N ILE A 44 -7.36 -9.98 2.96
CA ILE A 44 -8.76 -10.42 2.95
C ILE A 44 -8.83 -11.92 3.26
N ASP A 45 -9.74 -12.34 4.14
CA ASP A 45 -10.06 -13.76 4.32
C ASP A 45 -10.93 -14.25 3.14
N SER A 46 -10.73 -15.50 2.73
CA SER A 46 -11.50 -16.23 1.71
C SER A 46 -13.03 -16.07 1.76
N ARG A 47 -13.59 -15.72 2.93
CA ARG A 47 -15.03 -15.57 3.19
C ARG A 47 -15.57 -14.16 3.00
N ASP A 48 -14.71 -13.15 2.93
CA ASP A 48 -15.12 -11.76 2.74
C ASP A 48 -15.14 -11.42 1.24
N GLU A 49 -16.33 -11.14 0.71
CA GLU A 49 -16.43 -10.42 -0.57
C GLU A 49 -16.07 -8.95 -0.34
N PRO A 50 -15.28 -8.32 -1.22
CA PRO A 50 -14.91 -6.93 -1.04
C PRO A 50 -16.13 -6.03 -1.27
N GLU A 51 -16.65 -5.42 -0.20
CA GLU A 51 -17.58 -4.30 -0.33
C GLU A 51 -16.84 -3.07 -0.91
N GLY A 52 -17.39 -2.47 -1.97
CA GLY A 52 -16.89 -1.26 -2.64
C GLY A 52 -16.91 -1.34 -4.17
N ARG A 53 -16.95 -0.19 -4.85
CA ARG A 53 -16.77 -0.09 -6.32
C ARG A 53 -15.30 -0.41 -6.67
N ALA A 54 -14.94 -1.68 -6.71
CA ALA A 54 -13.68 -2.13 -7.26
C ALA A 54 -13.67 -1.85 -8.78
N ALA A 55 -12.59 -1.27 -9.30
CA ALA A 55 -12.37 -1.18 -10.74
C ALA A 55 -12.13 -2.57 -11.38
N SER A 56 -11.77 -3.57 -10.57
CA SER A 56 -11.80 -5.00 -10.90
C SER A 56 -11.43 -5.81 -9.64
N PHE A 57 -12.24 -6.80 -9.25
CA PHE A 57 -11.82 -7.89 -8.34
C PHE A 57 -11.65 -9.17 -9.17
N SER A 58 -10.66 -9.19 -10.07
CA SER A 58 -10.29 -10.41 -10.79
C SER A 58 -9.10 -11.09 -10.09
N GLY A 59 -9.37 -12.20 -9.40
CA GLY A 59 -8.32 -13.14 -8.98
C GLY A 59 -7.61 -12.88 -7.65
N GLY A 60 -8.30 -12.29 -6.66
CA GLY A 60 -7.86 -12.25 -5.26
C GLY A 60 -6.88 -11.13 -4.90
N CYS A 61 -6.73 -10.13 -5.76
CA CYS A 61 -5.91 -8.95 -5.53
C CYS A 61 -6.59 -7.74 -6.19
N THR A 62 -6.84 -6.67 -5.43
CA THR A 62 -7.51 -5.46 -5.92
C THR A 62 -6.85 -4.22 -5.37
N VAL A 63 -6.71 -3.23 -6.23
CA VAL A 63 -6.22 -1.90 -5.88
C VAL A 63 -7.37 -0.90 -5.98
N MET A 64 -7.53 -0.08 -4.95
CA MET A 64 -8.51 1.00 -4.92
C MET A 64 -7.80 2.30 -4.58
N GLU A 65 -8.01 3.34 -5.38
CA GLU A 65 -7.51 4.69 -5.10
C GLU A 65 -8.36 5.33 -4.00
N GLU A 66 -7.70 5.87 -2.98
CA GLU A 66 -8.34 6.65 -1.93
C GLU A 66 -8.70 8.03 -2.48
N ARG A 67 -9.96 8.43 -2.32
CA ARG A 67 -10.50 9.72 -2.82
C ARG A 67 -11.14 10.56 -1.73
N GLY A 68 -11.31 10.01 -0.53
CA GLY A 68 -11.88 10.68 0.62
C GLY A 68 -10.83 11.34 1.51
N LEU A 69 -11.25 12.41 2.18
CA LEU A 69 -10.50 13.02 3.30
C LEU A 69 -11.11 12.64 4.65
N ASP A 70 -11.91 11.56 4.72
CA ASP A 70 -12.50 11.13 5.98
C ASP A 70 -11.38 10.80 6.97
N THR A 71 -11.32 11.59 8.03
CA THR A 71 -10.13 11.76 8.84
C THR A 71 -9.81 10.58 9.73
N ASN A 72 -10.78 9.68 9.91
CA ASN A 72 -10.66 8.48 10.74
C ASN A 72 -10.19 7.25 9.95
N ASP A 73 -10.12 7.31 8.62
CA ASP A 73 -9.62 6.19 7.82
C ASP A 73 -8.10 6.27 7.61
N TYR A 74 -7.42 5.12 7.74
CA TYR A 74 -5.97 5.02 7.67
C TYR A 74 -5.38 5.53 6.32
N PRO A 75 -5.96 5.21 5.15
CA PRO A 75 -5.51 5.74 3.86
C PRO A 75 -5.61 7.27 3.77
N ALA A 76 -6.65 7.88 4.35
CA ALA A 76 -6.81 9.34 4.35
C ALA A 76 -5.70 10.05 5.16
N ARG A 77 -5.13 9.38 6.17
CA ARG A 77 -4.01 9.92 6.96
C ARG A 77 -2.72 10.00 6.14
N MET A 78 -2.48 9.03 5.26
CA MET A 78 -1.35 9.06 4.33
C MET A 78 -1.47 10.21 3.33
N LEU A 79 -2.69 10.51 2.83
CA LEU A 79 -2.95 11.69 1.99
C LEU A 79 -2.61 12.99 2.75
N LYS A 80 -3.08 13.13 3.99
CA LYS A 80 -2.77 14.29 4.84
C LYS A 80 -1.29 14.44 5.16
N ALA A 81 -0.55 13.34 5.22
CA ALA A 81 0.90 13.36 5.41
C ALA A 81 1.65 13.91 4.18
N GLY A 82 0.97 14.08 3.04
CA GLY A 82 1.51 14.65 1.82
C GLY A 82 1.73 13.64 0.70
N ALA A 83 1.17 12.43 0.79
CA ALA A 83 1.16 11.52 -0.36
C ALA A 83 0.34 12.14 -1.50
N LYS A 84 0.88 12.07 -2.72
CA LYS A 84 0.23 12.57 -3.94
C LYS A 84 -1.01 11.75 -4.29
N LYS A 85 -0.92 10.44 -4.07
CA LYS A 85 -1.99 9.45 -4.22
C LYS A 85 -1.85 8.40 -3.13
N VAL A 86 -2.97 7.84 -2.71
CA VAL A 86 -2.96 6.71 -1.78
C VAL A 86 -3.83 5.60 -2.35
N PHE A 87 -3.38 4.37 -2.20
CA PHE A 87 -4.10 3.19 -2.63
C PHE A 87 -4.27 2.19 -1.49
N THR A 88 -5.42 1.54 -1.46
CA THR A 88 -5.64 0.35 -0.65
C THR A 88 -5.44 -0.87 -1.54
N LEU A 89 -4.46 -1.71 -1.19
CA LEU A 89 -4.21 -2.99 -1.83
C LEU A 89 -4.86 -4.07 -0.98
N ARG A 90 -6.00 -4.59 -1.45
CA ARG A 90 -6.66 -5.72 -0.80
C ARG A 90 -6.22 -7.02 -1.47
N VAL A 91 -5.67 -7.95 -0.72
CA VAL A 91 -5.06 -9.18 -1.28
C VAL A 91 -5.37 -10.40 -0.43
N ARG A 92 -5.63 -11.53 -1.08
CA ARG A 92 -5.73 -12.84 -0.43
C ARG A 92 -4.35 -13.48 -0.33
N ARG A 93 -4.14 -14.34 0.68
CA ARG A 93 -2.84 -14.98 0.94
C ARG A 93 -2.31 -15.75 -0.26
N GLU A 94 -3.18 -16.51 -0.92
CA GLU A 94 -2.88 -17.27 -2.13
C GLU A 94 -2.56 -16.41 -3.35
N SER A 95 -2.94 -15.13 -3.32
CA SER A 95 -2.74 -14.16 -4.40
C SER A 95 -1.63 -13.14 -4.12
N LEU A 96 -0.85 -13.29 -3.04
CA LEU A 96 0.27 -12.37 -2.72
C LEU A 96 1.27 -12.24 -3.87
N GLY A 97 1.49 -13.30 -4.65
CA GLY A 97 2.35 -13.26 -5.83
C GLY A 97 1.89 -12.29 -6.93
N LYS A 98 0.63 -11.84 -6.92
CA LYS A 98 0.09 -10.87 -7.89
C LYS A 98 0.25 -9.41 -7.43
N ALA A 99 0.54 -9.20 -6.14
CA ALA A 99 0.64 -7.87 -5.58
C ALA A 99 1.80 -7.06 -6.18
N GLY A 100 2.93 -7.70 -6.49
CA GLY A 100 4.09 -7.01 -7.08
C GLY A 100 3.77 -6.38 -8.44
N SER A 101 3.12 -7.15 -9.31
CA SER A 101 2.62 -6.64 -10.60
C SER A 101 1.63 -5.49 -10.41
N ALA A 102 0.67 -5.63 -9.49
CA ALA A 102 -0.29 -4.57 -9.19
C ALA A 102 0.39 -3.29 -8.67
N LEU A 103 1.40 -3.39 -7.80
CA LEU A 103 2.15 -2.23 -7.31
C LEU A 103 2.96 -1.56 -8.42
N LYS A 104 3.57 -2.33 -9.33
CA LYS A 104 4.33 -1.76 -10.46
C LYS A 104 3.46 -0.95 -11.41
N GLU A 105 2.20 -1.34 -11.61
CA GLU A 105 1.24 -0.56 -12.42
C GLU A 105 0.91 0.80 -11.81
N LEU A 106 1.08 0.97 -10.49
CA LEU A 106 0.85 2.24 -9.80
C LEU A 106 2.07 3.16 -9.83
N LEU A 107 3.28 2.62 -9.99
CA LEU A 107 4.52 3.39 -9.96
C LEU A 107 4.62 4.30 -11.19
N ASP A 108 4.69 5.61 -10.95
CA ASP A 108 5.12 6.56 -11.97
C ASP A 108 6.64 6.82 -11.88
N PRO A 109 7.31 7.17 -13.00
CA PRO A 109 8.77 7.31 -13.05
C PRO A 109 9.37 8.30 -12.03
N ASP A 110 8.60 9.29 -11.59
CA ASP A 110 9.07 10.36 -10.71
C ASP A 110 8.67 10.13 -9.24
N SER A 111 7.92 9.07 -8.96
CA SER A 111 7.43 8.75 -7.62
C SER A 111 8.26 7.71 -6.89
N VAL A 112 8.23 7.82 -5.56
CA VAL A 112 8.57 6.72 -4.66
C VAL A 112 7.30 6.17 -4.01
N MET A 113 7.27 4.88 -3.72
CA MET A 113 6.14 4.23 -3.07
C MET A 113 6.49 3.89 -1.63
N VAL A 114 5.63 4.32 -0.70
CA VAL A 114 5.67 3.90 0.71
C VAL A 114 4.50 2.96 0.92
N CYS A 115 4.79 1.68 1.16
CA CYS A 115 3.78 0.65 1.35
C CYS A 115 3.81 0.12 2.78
N GLU A 116 2.71 0.30 3.50
CA GLU A 116 2.45 -0.39 4.76
C GLU A 116 1.98 -1.82 4.45
N SER A 117 2.73 -2.81 4.91
CA SER A 117 2.37 -4.22 4.75
C SER A 117 3.10 -5.14 5.72
N ASN A 118 2.35 -6.10 6.28
CA ASN A 118 2.91 -7.15 7.12
C ASN A 118 3.22 -8.45 6.36
N SER A 119 2.70 -8.62 5.14
CA SER A 119 2.78 -9.91 4.44
C SER A 119 3.42 -9.86 3.04
N LEU A 120 3.45 -8.69 2.38
CA LEU A 120 3.99 -8.54 1.03
C LEU A 120 5.49 -8.86 0.95
N ARG A 121 6.25 -8.73 2.04
CA ARG A 121 7.67 -9.10 2.08
C ARG A 121 7.92 -10.58 1.75
N LEU A 122 6.89 -11.44 1.86
CA LEU A 122 6.97 -12.84 1.49
C LEU A 122 6.95 -13.05 -0.03
N ALA A 123 6.43 -12.09 -0.79
CA ALA A 123 6.24 -12.19 -2.23
C ALA A 123 7.01 -11.14 -3.04
N ILE A 124 7.37 -10.01 -2.43
CA ILE A 124 7.94 -8.82 -3.09
C ILE A 124 9.32 -8.51 -2.53
N ASP A 125 10.25 -8.19 -3.44
CA ASP A 125 11.57 -7.68 -3.14
C ASP A 125 11.62 -6.15 -3.36
N PRO A 126 11.61 -5.32 -2.28
CA PRO A 126 11.64 -3.86 -2.36
C PRO A 126 13.07 -3.30 -2.48
N ASP A 127 13.20 -2.00 -2.76
CA ASP A 127 14.49 -1.30 -2.65
C ASP A 127 14.92 -1.15 -1.19
N LEU A 128 13.96 -0.99 -0.27
CA LEU A 128 14.19 -0.94 1.16
C LEU A 128 13.01 -1.58 1.92
N PHE A 129 13.32 -2.38 2.93
CA PHE A 129 12.36 -2.91 3.89
C PHE A 129 12.73 -2.46 5.30
N LEU A 130 11.78 -1.87 6.03
CA LEU A 130 11.92 -1.44 7.42
C LEU A 130 10.92 -2.15 8.30
#